data_AF-A0A2N3DXV9-F1
#
_entry.id   AF-A0A2N3DXV9-F1
#
_cell.length_a   1.000
_cell.length_b   1.000
_cell.length_c   1.000
_cell.angle_alpha   90.00
_cell.angle_beta   90.00
_cell.angle_gamma   90.00
#
_symmetry.space_group_name_H-M   'P 1'
#
loop_
_entity.id
_entity.type
_entity.pdbx_description
1 polymer ?
#
loop_
_entity_poly.entity_id
_entity_poly.type
_entity_poly.pdbx_seq_one_letter_code
_entity_poly.pdbx_strand_id
1 'polypeptide(L)' 'MTILEYVESLDGDARTAALTVLDHFTRPMTAKEIEANLRHRGISQARAAKVADAVKGFHIVAMIGDGHV' A
#
# COMPACT_ATOMS: atom_id res chain seq x y z
N MET A 1 19.52 5.43 -1.22
CA MET A 1 18.72 4.78 -0.18
C MET A 1 17.44 5.57 -0.01
N THR A 2 16.33 5.01 -0.49
CA THR A 2 14.99 5.54 -0.28
C THR A 2 14.51 5.20 1.13
N ILE A 3 13.44 5.85 1.59
CA ILE A 3 12.85 5.53 2.90
C ILE A 3 12.29 4.09 2.96
N LEU A 4 11.83 3.55 1.82
CA LEU A 4 11.41 2.14 1.73
C LEU A 4 12.60 1.20 1.95
N GLU A 5 13.68 1.41 1.19
CA GLU A 5 14.90 0.59 1.30
C GLU A 5 15.49 0.62 2.72
N TYR A 6 15.42 1.77 3.39
CA TYR A 6 15.82 1.90 4.78
C TYR A 6 14.93 1.08 5.72
N VAL A 7 13.60 1.20 5.61
CA VAL A 7 12.67 0.46 6.48
C VAL A 7 12.73 -1.05 6.23
N GLU A 8 12.96 -1.48 4.99
CA GLU A 8 13.16 -2.89 4.62
C GLU A 8 14.47 -3.46 5.19
N SER A 9 15.49 -2.62 5.40
CA SER A 9 16.75 -3.03 6.03
C SER A 9 16.67 -3.17 7.56
N LEU A 10 15.57 -2.76 8.19
CA LEU A 10 15.37 -2.91 9.63
C LEU A 10 14.85 -4.32 9.97
N ASP A 11 15.30 -4.87 11.10
CA ASP A 11 14.84 -6.16 11.58
C ASP A 11 13.87 -6.04 12.78
N GLY A 12 12.97 -7.02 12.90
CA GLY A 12 12.12 -7.24 14.09
C GLY A 12 11.34 -6.01 14.55
N ASP A 13 11.56 -5.63 15.82
CA ASP A 13 10.83 -4.55 16.48
C ASP A 13 11.09 -3.18 15.86
N ALA A 14 12.29 -2.94 15.33
CA ALA A 14 12.66 -1.68 14.71
C ALA A 14 11.86 -1.46 13.41
N ARG A 15 11.71 -2.51 12.60
CA ARG A 15 10.86 -2.49 11.40
C ARG A 15 9.41 -2.23 11.75
N THR A 16 8.91 -2.92 12.79
CA THR A 16 7.53 -2.78 13.27
C THR A 16 7.23 -1.36 13.75
N ALA A 17 8.15 -0.76 14.54
CA ALA A 17 8.02 0.62 14.99
C ALA A 17 8.06 1.62 13.82
N ALA A 18 8.96 1.43 12.86
CA ALA A 18 9.04 2.27 11.68
C ALA A 18 7.76 2.22 10.83
N LEU A 19 7.20 1.03 10.60
CA LEU A 19 5.92 0.87 9.91
C LEU A 19 4.77 1.53 10.67
N THR A 20 4.75 1.44 12.01
CA THR A 20 3.72 2.07 12.85
C THR A 20 3.77 3.59 12.76
N VAL A 21 4.97 4.18 12.76
CA VAL A 21 5.16 5.63 12.59
C VAL A 21 4.73 6.04 11.18
N LEU A 22 5.13 5.31 10.15
CA LEU A 22 4.70 5.60 8.79
C LEU A 22 3.17 5.53 8.66
N ASP A 23 2.54 4.49 9.20
CA ASP A 23 1.09 4.36 9.21
C ASP A 23 0.42 5.60 9.87
N HIS A 24 0.93 6.03 11.03
CA HIS A 24 0.41 7.20 11.76
C HIS A 24 0.45 8.50 10.94
N PHE A 25 1.50 8.71 10.14
CA PHE A 25 1.66 9.92 9.33
C PHE A 25 1.16 9.78 7.90
N THR A 26 0.76 8.58 7.48
CA THR A 26 0.15 8.37 6.17
C THR A 26 -1.35 8.59 6.22
N ARG A 27 -1.90 9.14 5.14
CA ARG A 27 -3.34 9.13 4.92
C ARG A 27 -3.74 7.87 4.15
N PRO A 28 -4.93 7.29 4.41
CA PRO A 28 -5.48 6.28 3.53
C PRO A 28 -5.60 6.82 2.10
N MET A 29 -5.34 5.93 1.14
CA MET A 29 -5.53 6.22 -0.27
C MET A 29 -7.02 6.43 -0.57
N THR A 30 -7.33 7.36 -1.46
CA THR A 30 -8.69 7.53 -1.97
C THR A 30 -9.03 6.38 -2.94
N ALA A 31 -10.32 6.08 -3.09
CA ALA A 31 -10.78 5.05 -4.04
C ALA A 31 -10.22 5.27 -5.47
N LYS A 32 -10.09 6.53 -5.90
CA LYS A 32 -9.52 6.88 -7.20
C LYS A 32 -8.04 6.55 -7.32
N GLU A 33 -7.27 6.79 -6.26
CA GLU A 33 -5.84 6.44 -6.21
C GLU A 33 -5.65 4.92 -6.18
N ILE A 34 -6.51 4.20 -5.47
CA ILE A 34 -6.51 2.74 -5.42
C ILE A 34 -6.84 2.16 -6.80
N GLU A 35 -7.89 2.65 -7.46
CA GLU A 35 -8.26 2.24 -8.82
C GLU A 35 -7.10 2.49 -9.80
N ALA A 36 -6.48 3.67 -9.75
CA ALA A 36 -5.35 4.02 -10.62
C ALA A 36 -4.16 3.05 -10.42
N ASN A 37 -3.83 2.72 -9.17
CA ASN A 37 -2.77 1.76 -8.87
C ASN A 37 -3.08 0.33 -9.35
N LEU A 38 -4.31 -0.14 -9.15
CA LEU A 38 -4.74 -1.46 -9.63
C LEU A 38 -4.70 -1.54 -11.17
N ARG A 39 -5.13 -0.47 -11.84
CA ARG A 39 -5.06 -0.38 -13.30
C ARG A 39 -3.63 -0.37 -13.82
N HIS A 40 -2.71 0.30 -13.13
CA HIS A 40 -1.28 0.26 -13.47
C HIS A 40 -0.70 -1.15 -13.40
N ARG A 41 -1.27 -2.01 -12.54
CA ARG A 41 -0.93 -3.45 -12.45
C ARG A 41 -1.71 -4.35 -13.42
N GLY A 42 -2.39 -3.78 -14.42
CA GLY A 42 -3.10 -4.53 -15.46
C GLY A 42 -4.49 -5.03 -15.07
N ILE A 43 -5.04 -4.59 -13.94
CA ILE A 43 -6.41 -4.97 -13.54
C ILE A 43 -7.42 -4.14 -14.35
N SER A 44 -8.47 -4.80 -14.86
CA SER A 44 -9.53 -4.13 -15.63
C SER A 44 -10.23 -3.05 -14.80
N GLN A 45 -10.68 -1.99 -15.46
CA GLN A 45 -11.31 -0.85 -14.79
C GLN A 45 -12.50 -1.26 -13.90
N ALA A 46 -13.39 -2.13 -14.40
CA ALA A 46 -14.54 -2.60 -13.63
C ALA A 46 -14.14 -3.37 -12.36
N ARG A 47 -13.09 -4.20 -12.47
CA ARG A 47 -12.56 -4.95 -11.32
C ARG A 47 -11.83 -4.03 -10.36
N ALA A 48 -11.04 -3.08 -10.86
CA ALA A 48 -10.33 -2.10 -10.07
C ALA A 48 -11.29 -1.20 -9.27
N ALA A 49 -12.36 -0.71 -9.90
CA ALA A 49 -13.38 0.10 -9.23
C ALA A 49 -14.09 -0.69 -8.11
N LYS A 50 -14.44 -1.96 -8.36
CA LYS A 50 -15.08 -2.83 -7.35
C LYS A 50 -14.16 -3.09 -6.16
N VAL A 51 -12.87 -3.35 -6.41
CA VAL A 51 -11.88 -3.54 -5.35
C VAL A 51 -11.66 -2.24 -4.59
N ALA A 52 -11.46 -1.12 -5.28
CA ALA A 52 -11.28 0.19 -4.66
C ALA A 52 -12.45 0.57 -3.74
N ASP A 53 -13.69 0.32 -4.18
CA ASP A 53 -14.88 0.60 -3.39
C ASP A 53 -14.96 -0.29 -2.13
N ALA A 54 -14.61 -1.57 -2.26
CA ALA A 54 -14.59 -2.51 -1.14
C ALA A 54 -13.51 -2.17 -0.11
N VAL A 55 -12.42 -1.52 -0.53
CA VAL A 55 -11.23 -1.35 0.32
C VAL A 55 -10.97 0.09 0.79
N LYS A 56 -11.69 1.09 0.26
CA LYS A 56 -11.54 2.52 0.59
C LYS A 56 -11.68 2.88 2.07
N GLY A 57 -12.34 2.02 2.85
CA GLY A 57 -12.57 2.22 4.29
C GLY A 57 -11.44 1.70 5.18
N PHE A 58 -10.49 0.96 4.62
CA PHE A 58 -9.35 0.44 5.37
C PHE A 58 -8.16 1.41 5.27
N HIS A 59 -7.42 1.58 6.36
CA HIS A 59 -6.07 2.14 6.33
C HIS A 59 -5.15 1.12 5.65
N ILE A 60 -5.24 1.03 4.31
CA ILE A 60 -4.36 0.17 3.54
C ILE A 60 -3.04 0.91 3.35
N VAL A 61 -2.06 0.54 4.17
CA VAL A 61 -0.66 0.67 3.78
C VAL A 61 -0.47 -0.32 2.64
N ALA A 62 -0.46 0.18 1.40
CA ALA A 62 -0.16 -0.64 0.23
C ALA A 62 1.31 -1.06 0.29
N MET A 63 1.62 -2.13 1.03
CA MET A 63 2.93 -2.74 0.98
C MET A 63 3.09 -3.38 -0.40
N ILE A 64 4.10 -2.93 -1.14
CA ILE A 64 4.51 -3.56 -2.39
C ILE A 64 5.08 -4.91 -1.98
N GLY A 65 4.27 -5.97 -2.08
CA GLY A 65 4.80 -7.33 -2.09
C GLY A 65 5.42 -7.61 -3.46
N ASP A 66 6.64 -8.14 -3.46
CA ASP A 66 7.36 -8.64 -4.63
C ASP A 66 6.44 -9.63 -5.34
N GLY A 67 5.91 -9.25 -6.50
CA GLY A 67 4.84 -9.97 -7.19
C GLY A 67 5.28 -11.30 -7.82
N HIS A 68 5.91 -12.18 -7.04
CA HIS A 68 6.11 -13.57 -7.38
C HIS A 68 4.81 -14.34 -7.07
N VAL A 69 4.06 -14.63 -8.13
CA VAL A 69 3.00 -15.65 -8.16
C VAL A 69 3.50 -16.80 -9.02
#